data_AF-A0A222AJ04-F1
#
_entry.id   AF-A0A222AJ04-F1
#
_cell.length_a   1.000
_cell.length_b   1.000
_cell.length_c   1.000
_cell.angle_alpha   90.00
_cell.angle_beta   90.00
_cell.angle_gamma   90.00
#
_symmetry.space_group_name_H-M   'P 1'
#
loop_
_entity.id
_entity.type
_entity.pdbx_description
1 polymer ?
#
loop_
_entity_poly.entity_id
_entity_poly.type
_entity_poly.pdbx_seq_one_letter_code
_entity_poly.pdbx_strand_id
1 'polypeptide(L)'
;MAYLQSMPKSETIRLREKHVGAACQLFFRSSPLKIVRGVAQYMYDETGERYLDCINNVAHVGHCHPHVVEAGRNQMSLISTNNRYLHDELVILAERLVKTLPEPLSVCFFVNSGSEANDLALRLARIHTKNKDVITLDHAYHGHLTSMIDVSPYKLNLPGGPEKPEWVHV
;
A
#
# COMPACT_ATOMS: atom_id res chain seq x y z
N MET A 1 -1.85 -26.20 -13.93
CA MET A 1 -2.26 -25.25 -12.88
C MET A 1 -3.58 -24.62 -13.32
N ALA A 2 -4.64 -24.76 -12.54
CA ALA A 2 -5.93 -24.15 -12.88
C ALA A 2 -5.87 -22.66 -12.55
N TYR A 3 -6.00 -21.79 -13.55
CA TYR A 3 -6.16 -20.36 -13.32
C TYR A 3 -7.55 -20.14 -12.69
N LEU A 4 -7.59 -19.55 -11.50
CA LEU A 4 -8.84 -19.22 -10.79
C LEU A 4 -9.72 -18.20 -11.55
N GLN A 5 -9.18 -17.59 -12.61
CA GLN A 5 -9.83 -16.57 -13.43
C GLN A 5 -10.53 -17.22 -14.64
N SER A 6 -11.82 -17.51 -14.53
CA SER A 6 -12.61 -18.20 -15.58
C SER A 6 -13.35 -17.26 -16.56
N MET A 7 -13.53 -15.99 -16.22
CA MET A 7 -14.31 -15.05 -17.05
C MET A 7 -13.49 -14.51 -18.23
N PRO A 8 -14.09 -14.21 -19.40
CA PRO A 8 -13.44 -13.46 -20.46
C PRO A 8 -13.03 -12.04 -20.01
N LYS A 9 -11.99 -11.48 -20.65
CA LYS A 9 -11.51 -10.11 -20.36
C LYS A 9 -12.57 -9.04 -20.60
N SER A 10 -13.38 -9.18 -21.66
CA SER A 10 -14.50 -8.27 -21.96
C SER A 10 -15.52 -8.20 -20.82
N GLU A 11 -15.87 -9.36 -20.25
CA GLU A 11 -16.80 -9.42 -19.12
C GLU A 11 -16.20 -8.82 -17.84
N THR A 12 -14.89 -9.02 -17.63
CA THR A 12 -14.17 -8.38 -16.51
C THR A 12 -14.21 -6.85 -16.62
N ILE A 13 -14.03 -6.29 -17.83
CA ILE A 13 -14.11 -4.85 -18.08
C ILE A 13 -15.54 -4.35 -17.84
N ARG A 14 -16.55 -5.02 -18.41
CA ARG A 14 -17.96 -4.64 -18.26
C ARG A 14 -18.40 -4.59 -16.79
N LEU A 15 -18.02 -5.58 -16.00
CA LEU A 15 -18.35 -5.61 -14.57
C LEU A 15 -17.59 -4.53 -13.80
N ARG A 16 -16.33 -4.24 -14.17
CA ARG A 16 -15.56 -3.15 -13.56
C ARG A 16 -16.22 -1.79 -13.82
N GLU A 17 -16.60 -1.50 -15.05
CA GLU A 17 -17.28 -0.25 -15.42
C GLU A 17 -18.61 -0.08 -14.70
N LYS A 18 -19.33 -1.19 -14.46
CA LYS A 18 -20.61 -1.18 -13.76
C LYS A 18 -20.48 -1.05 -12.23
N HIS A 19 -19.47 -1.68 -11.63
CA HIS A 19 -19.43 -1.92 -10.19
C HIS A 19 -18.24 -1.31 -9.44
N VAL A 20 -17.22 -0.80 -10.14
CA VAL A 20 -16.05 -0.18 -9.51
C VAL A 20 -16.05 1.33 -9.76
N GLY A 21 -15.78 2.11 -8.70
CA GLY A 21 -15.78 3.56 -8.78
C GLY A 21 -14.81 4.10 -9.85
N ALA A 22 -15.26 5.11 -10.60
CA ALA A 22 -14.51 5.69 -11.72
C ALA A 22 -13.13 6.27 -11.35
N ALA A 23 -12.92 6.59 -10.06
CA ALA A 23 -11.62 7.02 -9.54
C ALA A 23 -10.56 5.91 -9.55
N CYS A 24 -10.95 4.64 -9.54
CA CYS A 24 -10.04 3.49 -9.60
C CYS A 24 -9.64 3.21 -11.05
N GLN A 25 -8.77 4.06 -11.60
CA GLN A 25 -8.36 3.98 -13.00
C GLN A 25 -7.41 2.81 -13.27
N LEU A 26 -7.48 2.26 -14.49
CA LEU A 26 -6.51 1.27 -14.97
C LEU A 26 -5.24 1.97 -15.44
N PHE A 27 -4.08 1.33 -15.24
CA PHE A 27 -2.79 1.80 -15.77
C PHE A 27 -2.81 1.93 -17.30
N PHE A 28 -3.34 0.93 -18.00
CA PHE A 28 -3.43 0.89 -19.46
C PHE A 28 -4.89 1.00 -19.91
N ARG A 29 -5.44 2.22 -20.00
CA ARG A 29 -6.87 2.40 -20.31
C ARG A 29 -7.27 1.95 -21.71
N SER A 30 -6.44 2.25 -22.72
CA SER A 30 -6.74 1.92 -24.12
C SER A 30 -6.53 0.44 -24.44
N SER A 31 -5.69 -0.24 -23.66
CA SER A 31 -5.46 -1.69 -23.77
C SER A 31 -5.26 -2.28 -22.37
N PRO A 32 -6.34 -2.51 -21.61
CA PRO A 32 -6.25 -3.07 -20.27
C PRO A 32 -5.49 -4.39 -20.26
N LEU A 33 -4.63 -4.64 -19.28
CA LEU A 33 -4.01 -5.95 -19.09
C LEU A 33 -4.84 -6.77 -18.10
N LYS A 34 -5.14 -8.02 -18.43
CA LYS A 34 -5.76 -8.97 -17.48
C LYS A 34 -4.68 -9.93 -16.97
N ILE A 35 -3.99 -9.49 -15.93
CA ILE A 35 -2.95 -10.30 -15.27
C ILE A 35 -3.60 -11.41 -14.44
N VAL A 36 -3.18 -12.66 -14.66
CA VAL A 36 -3.75 -13.85 -14.00
C VAL A 36 -2.74 -14.62 -13.15
N ARG A 37 -1.44 -14.32 -13.29
CA ARG A 37 -0.38 -14.98 -12.52
C ARG A 37 0.84 -14.06 -12.36
N GLY A 38 1.55 -14.19 -11.24
CA GLY A 38 2.85 -13.56 -11.03
C GLY A 38 3.85 -14.58 -10.45
N VAL A 39 5.11 -14.50 -10.87
CA VAL A 39 6.24 -15.26 -10.31
C VAL A 39 7.51 -14.42 -10.38
N ALA A 40 8.19 -14.25 -9.24
CA ALA A 40 9.40 -13.44 -9.14
C ALA A 40 9.16 -12.04 -9.73
N GLN A 41 9.98 -11.55 -10.66
CA GLN A 41 9.81 -10.24 -11.29
C GLN A 41 8.78 -10.20 -12.43
N TYR A 42 8.07 -11.30 -12.72
CA TYR A 42 7.21 -11.42 -13.89
C TYR A 42 5.73 -11.53 -13.56
N MET A 43 4.91 -10.91 -14.41
CA MET A 43 3.46 -11.07 -14.50
C MET A 43 3.08 -11.78 -15.80
N TYR A 44 1.95 -12.49 -15.81
CA TYR A 44 1.44 -13.21 -16.98
C TYR A 44 -0.03 -12.87 -17.18
N ASP A 45 -0.40 -12.58 -18.42
CA ASP A 45 -1.80 -12.33 -18.79
C ASP A 45 -2.59 -13.62 -19.05
N GLU A 46 -3.86 -13.46 -19.40
CA GLU A 46 -4.78 -14.57 -19.68
C GLU A 46 -4.41 -15.42 -20.90
N THR A 47 -3.55 -14.90 -21.79
CA THR A 47 -3.04 -15.61 -22.97
C THR A 47 -1.72 -16.33 -22.69
N GLY A 48 -1.12 -16.07 -21.52
CA GLY A 48 0.19 -16.59 -21.11
C GLY A 48 1.36 -15.68 -21.48
N GLU A 49 1.10 -14.50 -22.06
CA GLU A 49 2.13 -13.52 -22.39
C GLU A 49 2.81 -13.01 -21.11
N ARG A 50 4.13 -12.85 -21.16
CA ARG A 50 4.96 -12.55 -19.98
C ARG A 50 5.41 -11.10 -19.98
N TYR A 51 5.12 -10.42 -18.88
CA TYR A 51 5.51 -9.03 -18.65
C TYR A 51 6.54 -8.95 -17.53
N LEU A 52 7.62 -8.20 -17.75
CA LEU A 52 8.50 -7.76 -16.67
C LEU A 52 7.79 -6.68 -15.88
N ASP A 53 7.67 -6.86 -14.57
CA ASP A 53 6.98 -5.89 -13.71
C ASP A 53 7.92 -4.77 -13.27
N CYS A 54 7.65 -3.57 -13.77
CA CYS A 54 8.33 -2.35 -13.40
C CYS A 54 7.40 -1.34 -12.70
N ILE A 55 6.16 -1.71 -12.35
CA ILE A 55 5.10 -0.75 -11.96
C ILE A 55 4.26 -1.13 -10.72
N ASN A 56 4.24 -2.38 -10.26
CA ASN A 56 3.26 -2.87 -9.26
C ASN A 56 3.48 -2.38 -7.81
N ASN A 57 4.24 -1.30 -7.63
CA ASN A 57 4.62 -0.73 -6.33
C ASN A 57 5.41 -1.70 -5.43
N VAL A 58 4.75 -2.44 -4.52
CA VAL A 58 5.41 -3.15 -3.41
C VAL A 58 5.49 -4.66 -3.70
N ALA A 59 6.52 -5.07 -4.43
CA ALA A 59 6.86 -6.48 -4.66
C ALA A 59 8.37 -6.71 -4.43
N HIS A 60 8.88 -6.36 -3.24
CA HIS A 60 10.32 -6.28 -2.97
C HIS A 60 11.05 -7.62 -3.12
N VAL A 61 10.38 -8.73 -2.83
CA VAL A 61 10.89 -10.10 -3.02
C VAL A 61 10.28 -10.80 -4.23
N GLY A 62 9.70 -10.02 -5.15
CA GLY A 62 8.95 -10.50 -6.30
C GLY A 62 7.56 -11.03 -5.95
N HIS A 63 6.82 -11.38 -7.01
CA HIS A 63 5.49 -11.95 -6.97
C HIS A 63 5.50 -13.38 -6.42
N CYS A 64 4.56 -13.65 -5.51
CA CYS A 64 4.25 -14.98 -4.98
C CYS A 64 5.48 -15.74 -4.46
N HIS A 65 6.40 -15.06 -3.78
CA HIS A 65 7.60 -15.68 -3.23
C HIS A 65 7.23 -16.86 -2.31
N PRO A 66 7.69 -18.10 -2.57
CA PRO A 66 7.21 -19.30 -1.88
C PRO A 66 7.29 -19.21 -0.35
N HIS A 67 8.38 -18.65 0.19
CA HIS A 67 8.53 -18.50 1.65
C HIS A 67 7.48 -17.57 2.26
N VAL A 68 7.11 -16.48 1.57
CA VAL A 68 6.11 -15.52 2.07
C VAL A 68 4.70 -16.14 2.00
N VAL A 69 4.39 -16.77 0.87
CA VAL A 69 3.10 -17.44 0.66
C VAL A 69 2.90 -18.55 1.70
N GLU A 70 3.92 -19.38 1.92
CA GLU A 70 3.85 -20.48 2.87
C GLU A 70 3.71 -20.00 4.32
N ALA A 71 4.49 -18.99 4.73
CA ALA A 71 4.37 -18.39 6.06
C ALA A 71 2.96 -17.80 6.30
N GLY A 72 2.44 -17.04 5.34
CA GLY A 72 1.09 -16.46 5.41
C GLY A 72 0.00 -17.54 5.45
N ARG A 73 0.11 -18.57 4.61
CA ARG A 73 -0.84 -19.70 4.56
C ARG A 73 -0.89 -20.44 5.89
N ASN A 74 0.28 -20.75 6.47
CA ASN A 74 0.36 -21.47 7.74
C ASN A 74 -0.28 -20.65 8.86
N GLN A 75 0.05 -19.37 9.00
CA GLN A 75 -0.56 -18.52 10.03
C GLN A 75 -2.08 -18.36 9.85
N MET A 76 -2.55 -18.09 8.62
CA MET A 76 -3.97 -17.92 8.33
C MET A 76 -4.79 -19.19 8.58
N SER A 77 -4.20 -20.38 8.45
CA SER A 77 -4.87 -21.64 8.79
C SER A 77 -5.03 -21.88 10.29
N LEU A 78 -4.30 -21.13 11.12
CA LEU A 78 -4.35 -21.22 12.57
C LEU A 78 -5.26 -20.13 13.16
N ILE A 79 -4.96 -18.86 12.88
CA ILE A 79 -5.69 -17.73 13.45
C ILE A 79 -5.45 -16.42 12.69
N SER A 80 -6.51 -15.60 12.61
CA SER A 80 -6.45 -14.17 12.32
C SER A 80 -7.15 -13.42 13.47
N THR A 81 -6.40 -12.64 14.24
CA THR A 81 -6.91 -11.96 15.44
C THR A 81 -6.34 -10.55 15.57
N ASN A 82 -6.93 -9.73 16.44
CA ASN A 82 -6.47 -8.37 16.68
C ASN A 82 -5.18 -8.35 17.52
N ASN A 83 -4.47 -7.22 17.48
CA ASN A 83 -3.22 -7.03 18.19
C ASN A 83 -3.37 -6.81 19.72
N ARG A 84 -4.57 -6.95 20.28
CA ARG A 84 -4.82 -6.80 21.73
C ARG A 84 -4.65 -8.11 22.50
N TYR A 85 -4.63 -9.24 21.81
CA TYR A 85 -4.23 -10.52 22.38
C TYR A 85 -2.71 -10.71 22.29
N LEU A 86 -2.15 -11.61 23.09
CA LEU A 86 -0.74 -11.98 22.99
C LEU A 86 -0.50 -12.89 21.78
N HIS A 87 0.54 -12.59 21.01
CA HIS A 87 0.96 -13.36 19.83
C HIS A 87 2.45 -13.07 19.55
N ASP A 88 3.23 -14.15 19.44
CA ASP A 88 4.69 -14.07 19.38
C ASP A 88 5.19 -13.34 18.11
N GLU A 89 4.51 -13.53 16.98
CA GLU A 89 4.90 -12.95 15.70
C GLU A 89 4.97 -11.42 15.73
N LEU A 90 4.13 -10.75 16.51
CA LEU A 90 4.17 -9.28 16.64
C LEU A 90 5.43 -8.81 17.35
N VAL A 91 5.78 -9.44 18.47
CA VAL A 91 6.97 -9.06 19.25
C VAL A 91 8.25 -9.49 18.55
N ILE A 92 8.25 -10.63 17.85
CA ILE A 92 9.36 -11.07 17.00
C ILE A 92 9.58 -10.09 15.84
N LEU A 93 8.51 -9.65 15.17
CA LEU A 93 8.61 -8.65 14.11
C LEU A 93 9.14 -7.31 14.65
N ALA A 94 8.61 -6.84 15.79
CA ALA A 94 9.09 -5.61 16.42
C ALA A 94 10.59 -5.71 16.77
N GLU A 95 11.01 -6.79 17.41
CA GLU A 95 12.40 -7.02 17.80
C GLU A 95 13.34 -7.06 16.58
N ARG A 96 12.93 -7.72 15.49
CA ARG A 96 13.69 -7.76 14.23
C ARG A 96 13.80 -6.40 13.57
N LEU A 97 12.71 -5.61 13.56
CA LEU A 97 12.71 -4.27 12.96
C LEU A 97 13.62 -3.32 13.71
N VAL A 98 13.49 -3.21 15.04
CA VAL A 98 14.30 -2.26 15.83
C VAL A 98 15.81 -2.57 15.76
N LYS A 99 16.19 -3.84 15.59
CA LYS A 99 17.59 -4.25 15.34
C LYS A 99 18.18 -3.68 14.03
N THR A 100 17.35 -3.24 13.09
CA THR A 100 17.78 -2.63 11.81
C THR A 100 17.80 -1.09 11.85
N LEU A 101 17.33 -0.49 12.93
CA LEU A 101 17.18 0.96 13.08
C LEU A 101 18.23 1.54 14.04
N PRO A 102 18.51 2.86 13.99
CA PRO A 102 19.30 3.53 15.01
C PRO A 102 18.72 3.37 16.42
N GLU A 103 19.59 3.38 17.43
CA GLU A 103 19.23 3.09 18.85
C GLU A 103 18.00 3.86 19.38
N PRO A 104 17.79 5.16 19.08
CA PRO A 104 16.61 5.87 19.54
C PRO A 104 15.26 5.34 18.98
N LEU A 105 15.29 4.60 17.87
CA LEU A 105 14.10 4.04 17.23
C LEU A 105 13.85 2.60 17.70
N SER A 106 13.37 2.46 18.95
CA SER A 106 13.28 1.19 19.68
C SER A 106 11.86 0.69 19.96
N VAL A 107 10.81 1.40 19.50
CA VAL A 107 9.40 1.05 19.73
C VAL A 107 8.63 1.06 18.41
N CYS A 108 7.85 0.00 18.16
CA CYS A 108 7.02 -0.12 16.97
C CYS A 108 5.53 0.07 17.28
N PHE A 109 4.83 0.81 16.41
CA PHE A 109 3.37 0.83 16.35
C PHE A 109 2.95 0.32 14.97
N PHE A 110 2.24 -0.81 14.92
CA PHE A 110 1.83 -1.43 13.65
C PHE A 110 0.44 -0.95 13.21
N VAL A 111 0.33 -0.67 11.92
CA VAL A 111 -0.90 -0.25 11.21
C VAL A 111 -0.99 -0.98 9.87
N ASN A 112 -2.09 -0.80 9.13
CA ASN A 112 -2.38 -1.59 7.94
C ASN A 112 -1.99 -0.89 6.62
N SER A 113 -1.55 0.36 6.67
CA SER A 113 -1.11 1.09 5.47
C SER A 113 -0.10 2.18 5.78
N GLY A 114 0.64 2.62 4.75
CA GLY A 114 1.52 3.79 4.85
C GLY A 114 0.76 5.09 5.17
N SER A 115 -0.49 5.21 4.73
CA SER A 115 -1.32 6.38 5.08
C SER A 115 -1.65 6.42 6.57
N GLU A 116 -2.04 5.29 7.15
CA GLU A 116 -2.27 5.19 8.60
C GLU A 116 -0.98 5.44 9.40
N ALA A 117 0.17 4.99 8.87
CA ALA A 117 1.45 5.17 9.54
C ALA A 117 1.85 6.65 9.61
N ASN A 118 1.72 7.36 8.48
CA ASN A 118 2.03 8.79 8.42
C ASN A 118 0.99 9.63 9.20
N ASP A 119 -0.29 9.26 9.21
CA ASP A 119 -1.30 9.93 10.04
C ASP A 119 -1.00 9.79 11.52
N LEU A 120 -0.65 8.58 11.97
CA LEU A 120 -0.20 8.35 13.34
C LEU A 120 1.07 9.13 13.66
N ALA A 121 2.06 9.13 12.77
CA ALA A 121 3.30 9.90 12.96
C ALA A 121 3.03 11.39 13.12
N LEU A 122 2.16 11.97 12.27
CA LEU A 122 1.74 13.36 12.36
C LEU A 122 1.03 13.65 13.68
N ARG A 123 0.14 12.76 14.12
CA ARG A 123 -0.55 12.86 15.41
C ARG A 123 0.44 12.83 16.58
N LEU A 124 1.39 11.90 16.59
CA LEU A 124 2.39 11.77 17.64
C LEU A 124 3.31 13.00 17.69
N ALA A 125 3.77 13.49 16.55
CA ALA A 125 4.59 14.69 16.44
C ALA A 125 3.87 15.90 17.04
N ARG A 126 2.60 16.13 16.67
CA ARG A 126 1.78 17.23 17.21
C ARG A 126 1.57 17.14 18.72
N ILE A 127 1.34 15.93 19.24
CA ILE A 127 1.18 15.71 20.68
C ILE A 127 2.49 16.04 21.42
N HIS A 128 3.63 15.68 20.85
CA HIS A 128 4.94 15.90 21.43
C HIS A 128 5.36 17.38 21.38
N THR A 129 5.28 18.00 20.19
CA THR A 129 5.77 19.38 19.95
C THR A 129 4.77 20.45 20.36
N LYS A 130 3.49 20.10 20.53
CA LYS A 130 2.36 21.05 20.66
C LYS A 130 2.20 22.01 19.47
N ASN A 131 2.82 21.70 18.33
CA ASN A 131 2.75 22.48 17.11
C ASN A 131 1.98 21.72 16.04
N LYS A 132 1.19 22.42 15.21
CA LYS A 132 0.41 21.85 14.10
C LYS A 132 1.10 21.95 12.75
N ASP A 133 2.06 22.87 12.63
CA ASP A 133 2.71 23.19 11.38
C ASP A 133 3.53 22.01 10.84
N VAL A 134 3.51 21.85 9.53
CA VAL A 134 4.23 20.79 8.81
C VAL A 134 4.96 21.41 7.63
N ILE A 135 6.23 21.06 7.47
CA ILE A 135 7.00 21.35 6.26
C ILE A 135 7.02 20.07 5.42
N THR A 136 6.70 20.18 4.13
CA THR A 136 6.70 19.07 3.17
C THR A 136 7.47 19.46 1.91
N LEU A 137 8.05 18.50 1.22
CA LEU A 137 8.77 18.77 -0.03
C LEU A 137 7.78 18.88 -1.18
N ASP A 138 8.10 19.72 -2.17
CA ASP A 138 7.32 19.77 -3.40
C ASP A 138 7.24 18.37 -4.05
N HIS A 139 6.12 18.10 -4.72
CA HIS A 139 5.75 16.80 -5.29
C HIS A 139 5.67 15.62 -4.30
N ALA A 140 5.77 15.83 -2.99
CA ALA A 140 5.66 14.74 -2.02
C ALA A 140 4.27 14.08 -2.00
N TYR A 141 4.27 12.79 -1.68
CA TYR A 141 3.07 11.97 -1.48
C TYR A 141 3.18 11.22 -0.16
N HIS A 142 2.22 11.46 0.74
CA HIS A 142 2.19 10.89 2.10
C HIS A 142 1.01 9.96 2.36
N GLY A 143 0.09 9.81 1.40
CA GLY A 143 -1.05 8.90 1.52
C GLY A 143 -2.37 9.44 0.98
N HIS A 144 -3.44 8.73 1.29
CA HIS A 144 -4.80 9.01 0.80
C HIS A 144 -5.82 9.36 1.88
N LEU A 145 -5.46 9.33 3.17
CA LEU A 145 -6.29 9.90 4.23
C LEU A 145 -6.37 11.42 4.07
N THR A 146 -7.45 12.05 4.54
CA THR A 146 -7.62 13.52 4.43
C THR A 146 -6.40 14.28 4.97
N SER A 147 -5.94 13.92 6.17
CA SER A 147 -4.75 14.49 6.80
C SER A 147 -3.46 14.30 6.00
N MET A 148 -3.38 13.24 5.19
CA MET A 148 -2.23 12.93 4.34
C MET A 148 -2.29 13.64 3.00
N ILE A 149 -3.50 13.83 2.45
CA ILE A 149 -3.74 14.66 1.27
C ILE A 149 -3.35 16.11 1.57
N ASP A 150 -3.74 16.62 2.74
CA ASP A 150 -3.41 17.97 3.22
C ASP A 150 -1.91 18.28 3.17
N VAL A 151 -1.06 17.28 3.43
CA VAL A 151 0.41 17.42 3.44
C VAL A 151 1.11 16.90 2.19
N SER A 152 0.36 16.55 1.13
CA SER A 152 0.88 15.99 -0.13
C SER A 152 0.75 16.97 -1.31
N PRO A 153 1.78 17.78 -1.61
CA PRO A 153 1.73 18.76 -2.70
C PRO A 153 1.38 18.16 -4.07
N TYR A 154 1.76 16.89 -4.32
CA TYR A 154 1.37 16.18 -5.53
C TYR A 154 -0.14 16.21 -5.81
N LYS A 155 -0.98 16.24 -4.77
CA LYS A 155 -2.45 16.32 -4.90
C LYS A 155 -2.98 17.76 -4.86
N LEU A 156 -2.36 18.62 -4.08
CA LEU A 156 -2.73 20.04 -3.96
C LEU A 156 -2.51 20.80 -5.27
N ASN A 157 -1.43 20.47 -5.98
CA ASN A 157 -1.03 21.17 -7.21
C ASN A 157 -1.81 20.71 -8.45
N LEU A 158 -2.77 19.79 -8.33
CA LEU A 158 -3.59 19.33 -9.46
C LEU A 158 -4.70 20.34 -9.78
N PRO A 159 -5.10 20.48 -11.07
CA PRO A 159 -6.28 21.26 -11.43
C PRO A 159 -7.53 20.75 -10.68
N GLY A 160 -8.17 21.63 -9.91
CA GLY A 160 -9.31 21.26 -9.05
C GLY A 160 -8.92 20.48 -7.79
N GLY A 161 -7.64 20.46 -7.42
CA GLY A 161 -7.15 19.95 -6.15
C GLY A 161 -7.68 20.77 -4.95
N PRO A 162 -7.64 20.20 -3.74
CA PRO A 162 -8.03 20.94 -2.55
C PRO A 162 -7.05 22.08 -2.25
N GLU A 163 -7.54 23.13 -1.62
CA GLU A 163 -6.70 24.24 -1.18
C GLU A 163 -5.68 23.76 -0.13
N LYS A 164 -4.43 24.23 -0.26
CA LYS A 164 -3.38 23.92 0.71
C LYS A 164 -3.74 24.55 2.06
N PRO A 165 -3.78 23.76 3.16
CA PRO A 165 -4.01 24.33 4.48
C PRO A 165 -2.93 25.34 4.90
N GLU A 166 -3.30 26.34 5.71
CA GLU A 166 -2.36 27.39 6.17
C GLU A 166 -1.20 26.84 7.00
N TRP A 167 -1.41 25.74 7.72
CA TRP A 167 -0.40 25.08 8.57
C TRP A 167 0.57 24.18 7.79
N VAL A 168 0.44 24.09 6.45
CA VAL A 168 1.33 23.31 5.59
C VAL A 168 2.23 24.24 4.80
N HIS A 169 3.53 24.06 4.95
CA HIS A 169 4.59 24.83 4.31
C HIS A 169 5.30 23.93 3.27
N VAL A 170 5.43 24.42 2.03
CA VAL A 170 6.10 23.73 0.92
C VAL A 170 7.32 24.54 0.51
#